data_AF-A0A949NYJ2-F1
#
_entry.id   AF-A0A949NYJ2-F1
#
_cell.length_a   1.000
_cell.length_b   1.000
_cell.length_c   1.000
_cell.angle_alpha   90.00
_cell.angle_beta   90.00
_cell.angle_gamma   90.00
#
_symmetry.space_group_name_H-M   'P 1'
#
loop_
_entity.id
_entity.type
_entity.pdbx_description
1 polymer ?
#
loop_
_entity_poly.entity_id
_entity_poly.type
_entity_poly.pdbx_seq_one_letter_code
_entity_poly.pdbx_strand_id
1 'polypeptide(L)'
;MKLNRAELRKIIYDFNSISNRLLQADFEDYNAVLSKFTAFIKSNDLIFSYIQSCGECEQDLENEVKEVAGSYGRAIFSLGHLDEEEVRNVFSIICYIVDNNIQIHYGVAMGYSSSRSFQDKVKGFNDRVVMVLIRHIERYLTKIGIEMGIDEKVTYSIAIENGQVNIANDNSTINATNTVNTIDVEKLNGLIEDIKENAKGLSIEDEETLVSSLEVIKEESKSANPRKGFIKTAIKGLQTIKGTVEFAAATATLIQFIQPIL
;
A
#
# COMPACT_ATOMS: atom_id res chain seq x y z
N MET A 1 -11.15 -19.13 -2.09
CA MET A 1 -9.97 -18.30 -2.44
C MET A 1 -9.73 -17.25 -1.36
N LYS A 2 -8.48 -16.98 -0.93
CA LYS A 2 -8.18 -15.87 0.01
C LYS A 2 -7.83 -14.61 -0.80
N LEU A 3 -8.87 -13.92 -1.29
CA LEU A 3 -8.73 -12.76 -2.15
C LEU A 3 -7.93 -11.64 -1.47
N ASN A 4 -6.79 -11.26 -2.06
CA ASN A 4 -5.99 -10.11 -1.65
C ASN A 4 -5.89 -9.05 -2.77
N ARG A 5 -5.37 -7.86 -2.45
CA ARG A 5 -5.24 -6.72 -3.41
C ARG A 5 -4.51 -7.13 -4.70
N ALA A 6 -3.46 -7.94 -4.61
CA ALA A 6 -2.67 -8.35 -5.77
C ALA A 6 -3.42 -9.38 -6.64
N GLU A 7 -4.12 -10.33 -6.02
CA GLU A 7 -4.99 -11.28 -6.71
C GLU A 7 -6.13 -10.58 -7.42
N LEU A 8 -6.80 -9.62 -6.77
CA LEU A 8 -7.87 -8.84 -7.39
C LEU A 8 -7.36 -8.04 -8.60
N ARG A 9 -6.18 -7.41 -8.51
CA ARG A 9 -5.54 -6.74 -9.66
C ARG A 9 -5.30 -7.68 -10.83
N LYS A 10 -4.87 -8.92 -10.58
CA LYS A 10 -4.69 -9.95 -11.63
C LYS A 10 -6.03 -10.33 -12.26
N ILE A 11 -7.06 -10.56 -11.45
CA ILE A 11 -8.41 -10.87 -11.96
C ILE A 11 -8.93 -9.75 -12.86
N ILE A 12 -8.82 -8.48 -12.41
CA ILE A 12 -9.24 -7.32 -13.21
C ILE A 12 -8.46 -7.25 -14.54
N TYR A 13 -7.13 -7.44 -14.47
CA TYR A 13 -6.30 -7.42 -15.67
C TYR A 13 -6.68 -8.54 -16.66
N ASP A 14 -6.80 -9.78 -16.18
CA ASP A 14 -7.13 -10.95 -17.01
C ASP A 14 -8.54 -10.81 -17.60
N PHE A 15 -9.49 -10.32 -16.82
CA PHE A 15 -10.86 -10.06 -17.26
C PHE A 15 -10.91 -8.99 -18.35
N ASN A 16 -10.20 -7.87 -18.19
CA ASN A 16 -10.15 -6.82 -19.20
C ASN A 16 -9.45 -7.31 -20.48
N SER A 17 -8.40 -8.11 -20.33
CA SER A 17 -7.67 -8.73 -21.44
C SER A 17 -8.57 -9.64 -22.28
N ILE A 18 -9.29 -10.58 -21.65
CA ILE A 18 -10.17 -11.51 -22.36
C ILE A 18 -11.41 -10.80 -22.94
N SER A 19 -11.95 -9.81 -22.23
CA SER A 19 -13.06 -8.96 -22.68
C SER A 19 -12.68 -8.20 -23.95
N ASN A 20 -11.54 -7.49 -23.94
CA ASN A 20 -11.07 -6.76 -25.11
C ASN A 20 -10.79 -7.69 -26.29
N ARG A 21 -10.24 -8.88 -26.05
CA ARG A 21 -10.04 -9.90 -27.09
C ARG A 21 -11.36 -10.31 -27.75
N LEU A 22 -12.43 -10.51 -26.97
CA LEU A 22 -13.75 -10.85 -27.50
C LEU A 22 -14.38 -9.69 -28.29
N LEU A 23 -14.28 -8.47 -27.76
CA LEU A 23 -14.84 -7.29 -28.40
C LEU A 23 -14.20 -6.99 -29.77
N GLN A 24 -12.92 -7.33 -29.93
CA GLN A 24 -12.14 -7.13 -31.16
C GLN A 24 -12.06 -8.39 -32.05
N ALA A 25 -12.74 -9.48 -31.71
CA ALA A 25 -12.67 -10.72 -32.47
C ALA A 25 -13.21 -10.55 -33.89
N ASP A 26 -12.53 -11.17 -34.86
CA ASP A 26 -13.06 -11.33 -36.21
C ASP A 26 -14.27 -12.26 -36.20
N PHE A 27 -15.23 -12.03 -37.10
CA PHE A 27 -16.45 -12.80 -37.18
C PHE A 27 -16.22 -14.30 -37.47
N GLU A 28 -15.12 -14.66 -38.14
CA GLU A 28 -14.75 -16.06 -38.40
C GLU A 28 -14.25 -16.78 -37.13
N ASP A 29 -13.50 -16.07 -36.30
CA ASP A 29 -12.91 -16.60 -35.06
C ASP A 29 -13.81 -16.40 -33.83
N TYR A 30 -14.92 -15.70 -33.99
CA TYR A 30 -15.73 -15.18 -32.88
C TYR A 30 -16.16 -16.26 -31.89
N ASN A 31 -16.70 -17.39 -32.37
CA ASN A 31 -17.20 -18.47 -31.51
C ASN A 31 -16.08 -19.08 -30.64
N ALA A 32 -14.87 -19.23 -31.20
CA ALA A 32 -13.73 -19.76 -30.46
C ALA A 32 -13.26 -18.78 -29.37
N VAL A 33 -13.33 -17.46 -29.63
CA VAL A 33 -13.01 -16.43 -28.64
C VAL A 33 -14.11 -16.32 -27.57
N LEU A 34 -15.39 -16.39 -27.96
CA LEU A 34 -16.52 -16.38 -27.04
C LEU A 34 -16.47 -17.58 -26.08
N SER A 35 -16.13 -18.76 -26.57
CA SER A 35 -15.93 -19.95 -25.75
C SER A 35 -14.83 -19.77 -24.70
N LYS A 36 -13.71 -19.10 -25.06
CA LYS A 36 -12.65 -18.78 -24.08
C LYS A 36 -13.12 -17.78 -23.03
N PHE A 37 -13.93 -16.80 -23.43
CA PHE A 37 -14.51 -15.82 -22.51
C PHE A 37 -15.47 -16.47 -21.50
N THR A 38 -16.40 -17.32 -21.96
CA THR A 38 -17.33 -18.02 -21.07
C THR A 38 -16.61 -19.01 -20.15
N ALA A 39 -15.59 -19.71 -20.65
CA ALA A 39 -14.76 -20.59 -19.85
C ALA A 39 -13.98 -19.83 -18.77
N PHE A 40 -13.39 -18.66 -19.11
CA PHE A 40 -12.72 -17.80 -18.14
C PHE A 40 -13.67 -17.40 -17.00
N ILE A 41 -14.87 -16.91 -17.35
CA ILE A 41 -15.88 -16.51 -16.35
C ILE A 41 -16.22 -17.69 -15.43
N LYS A 42 -16.56 -18.86 -16.00
CA LYS A 42 -16.92 -20.07 -15.22
C LYS A 42 -15.79 -20.56 -14.33
N SER A 43 -14.52 -20.35 -14.72
CA SER A 43 -13.34 -20.76 -13.94
C SER A 43 -12.95 -19.78 -12.83
N ASN A 44 -13.45 -18.55 -12.87
CA ASN A 44 -13.12 -17.53 -11.89
C ASN A 44 -14.20 -17.48 -10.80
N ASP A 45 -13.91 -18.07 -9.64
CA ASP A 45 -14.85 -18.16 -8.52
C ASP A 45 -15.49 -16.81 -8.14
N LEU A 46 -14.71 -15.72 -8.15
CA LEU A 46 -15.18 -14.40 -7.75
C LEU A 46 -16.23 -13.85 -8.73
N ILE A 47 -15.93 -13.91 -10.03
CA ILE A 47 -16.84 -13.43 -11.08
C ILE A 47 -18.05 -14.36 -11.21
N PHE A 48 -17.83 -15.67 -11.17
CA PHE A 48 -18.91 -16.64 -11.33
C PHE A 48 -19.89 -16.60 -10.17
N SER A 49 -19.39 -16.48 -8.92
CA SER A 49 -20.26 -16.33 -7.75
C SER A 49 -21.11 -15.07 -7.81
N TYR A 50 -20.56 -13.97 -8.34
CA TYR A 50 -21.34 -12.74 -8.59
C TYR A 50 -22.48 -12.99 -9.57
N ILE A 51 -22.22 -13.64 -10.71
CA ILE A 51 -23.26 -13.96 -11.69
C ILE A 51 -24.32 -14.88 -11.06
N GLN A 52 -23.92 -15.91 -10.31
CA GLN A 52 -24.86 -16.81 -9.63
C GLN A 52 -25.72 -16.08 -8.59
N SER A 53 -25.18 -15.05 -7.94
CA SER A 53 -25.94 -14.24 -6.98
C SER A 53 -27.04 -13.39 -7.62
N CYS A 54 -26.98 -13.17 -8.94
CA CYS A 54 -28.04 -12.51 -9.71
C CYS A 54 -29.22 -13.42 -10.05
N GLY A 55 -29.17 -14.71 -9.68
CA GLY A 55 -30.25 -15.68 -9.90
C GLY A 55 -30.14 -16.43 -11.22
N GLU A 56 -31.09 -17.34 -11.46
CA GLU A 56 -31.16 -18.15 -12.68
C GLU A 56 -31.91 -17.42 -13.80
N CYS A 57 -31.54 -17.66 -15.05
CA CYS A 57 -32.26 -17.10 -16.19
C CYS A 57 -33.64 -17.78 -16.32
N GLU A 58 -34.70 -16.98 -16.35
CA GLU A 58 -36.08 -17.44 -16.50
C GLU A 58 -36.53 -17.49 -17.97
N GLN A 59 -35.68 -16.99 -18.90
CA GLN A 59 -36.00 -16.94 -20.32
C GLN A 59 -35.90 -18.33 -20.97
N ASP A 60 -36.81 -18.60 -21.89
CA ASP A 60 -36.69 -19.75 -22.79
C ASP A 60 -35.67 -19.42 -23.89
N LEU A 61 -34.40 -19.70 -23.60
CA LEU A 61 -33.27 -19.39 -24.49
C LEU A 61 -33.39 -20.11 -25.84
N GLU A 62 -34.00 -21.30 -25.89
CA GLU A 62 -34.18 -22.01 -27.15
C GLU A 62 -35.13 -21.25 -28.06
N ASN A 63 -36.30 -20.84 -27.54
CA ASN A 63 -37.27 -20.07 -28.29
C ASN A 63 -36.76 -18.66 -28.61
N GLU A 64 -36.13 -17.98 -27.65
CA GLU A 64 -35.62 -16.63 -27.84
C GLU A 64 -34.52 -16.58 -28.92
N VAL A 65 -33.57 -17.52 -28.89
CA VAL A 65 -32.51 -17.59 -29.90
C VAL A 65 -33.07 -17.96 -31.28
N LYS A 66 -34.05 -18.88 -31.34
CA LYS A 66 -34.75 -19.22 -32.59
C LYS A 66 -35.47 -18.01 -33.19
N GLU A 67 -36.18 -17.24 -32.36
CA GLU A 67 -36.89 -16.04 -32.81
C GLU A 67 -35.92 -14.98 -33.32
N VAL A 68 -34.89 -14.65 -32.55
CA VAL A 68 -33.90 -13.64 -32.93
C VAL A 68 -33.16 -14.05 -34.21
N ALA A 69 -32.64 -15.29 -34.28
CA ALA A 69 -31.92 -15.78 -35.44
C ALA A 69 -32.83 -15.92 -36.69
N GLY A 70 -34.09 -16.32 -36.51
CA GLY A 70 -35.08 -16.47 -37.58
C GLY A 70 -35.75 -15.17 -38.02
N SER A 71 -35.54 -14.06 -37.29
CA SER A 71 -36.18 -12.77 -37.56
C SER A 71 -35.64 -12.04 -38.79
N TYR A 72 -34.51 -12.51 -39.36
CA TYR A 72 -33.76 -11.83 -40.42
C TYR A 72 -33.41 -10.36 -40.05
N GLY A 73 -33.06 -10.14 -38.78
CA GLY A 73 -32.67 -8.83 -38.24
C GLY A 73 -33.82 -7.92 -37.81
N ARG A 74 -35.03 -8.46 -37.66
CA ARG A 74 -36.20 -7.72 -37.15
C ARG A 74 -36.36 -7.80 -35.63
N ALA A 75 -35.63 -8.69 -34.97
CA ALA A 75 -35.61 -8.86 -33.52
C ALA A 75 -34.17 -8.85 -32.97
N ILE A 76 -34.06 -8.52 -31.69
CA ILE A 76 -32.85 -8.56 -30.87
C ILE A 76 -33.20 -9.13 -29.50
N PHE A 77 -32.22 -9.61 -28.74
CA PHE A 77 -32.44 -10.12 -27.40
C PHE A 77 -33.01 -9.06 -26.45
N SER A 78 -33.90 -9.51 -25.57
CA SER A 78 -34.32 -8.73 -24.41
C SER A 78 -33.41 -9.08 -23.24
N LEU A 79 -32.68 -8.10 -22.71
CA LEU A 79 -31.68 -8.37 -21.66
C LEU A 79 -32.30 -8.32 -20.25
N GLY A 80 -33.47 -7.73 -20.08
CA GLY A 80 -34.10 -7.48 -18.78
C GLY A 80 -34.24 -5.99 -18.49
N HIS A 81 -34.81 -5.68 -17.32
CA HIS A 81 -35.04 -4.31 -16.85
C HIS A 81 -34.25 -3.96 -15.59
N LEU A 82 -33.73 -4.97 -14.89
CA LEU A 82 -32.90 -4.82 -13.69
C LEU A 82 -31.45 -5.19 -14.00
N ASP A 83 -30.49 -4.59 -13.27
CA ASP A 83 -29.06 -4.88 -13.41
C ASP A 83 -28.79 -6.40 -13.25
N GLU A 84 -29.43 -7.05 -12.29
CA GLU A 84 -29.30 -8.50 -12.05
C GLU A 84 -29.87 -9.35 -13.20
N GLU A 85 -30.96 -8.89 -13.81
CA GLU A 85 -31.55 -9.56 -14.97
C GLU A 85 -30.62 -9.49 -16.17
N GLU A 86 -30.04 -8.32 -16.45
CA GLU A 86 -29.07 -8.15 -17.52
C GLU A 86 -27.87 -9.08 -17.35
N VAL A 87 -27.35 -9.22 -16.12
CA VAL A 87 -26.23 -10.13 -15.81
C VAL A 87 -26.60 -11.58 -16.09
N ARG A 88 -27.70 -12.08 -15.49
CA ARG A 88 -28.09 -13.50 -15.61
C ARG A 88 -28.50 -13.86 -17.03
N ASN A 89 -29.24 -12.99 -17.72
CA ASN A 89 -29.75 -13.22 -19.07
C ASN A 89 -28.63 -13.17 -20.11
N VAL A 90 -27.81 -12.11 -20.11
CA VAL A 90 -26.70 -12.00 -21.08
C VAL A 90 -25.74 -13.17 -20.93
N PHE A 91 -25.36 -13.53 -19.69
CA PHE A 91 -24.45 -14.66 -19.47
C PHE A 91 -25.05 -16.00 -19.94
N SER A 92 -26.35 -16.20 -19.72
CA SER A 92 -27.04 -17.41 -20.16
C SER A 92 -27.18 -17.48 -21.69
N ILE A 93 -27.50 -16.36 -22.34
CA ILE A 93 -27.55 -16.24 -23.81
C ILE A 93 -26.19 -16.61 -24.44
N ILE A 94 -25.08 -16.02 -23.95
CA ILE A 94 -23.76 -16.31 -24.53
C ILE A 94 -23.30 -17.74 -24.25
N CYS A 95 -23.68 -18.31 -23.10
CA CYS A 95 -23.43 -19.73 -22.83
C CYS A 95 -24.21 -20.62 -23.79
N TYR A 96 -25.51 -20.34 -23.99
CA TYR A 96 -26.34 -21.10 -24.93
C TYR A 96 -25.79 -21.05 -26.36
N ILE A 97 -25.32 -19.88 -26.82
CA ILE A 97 -24.67 -19.72 -28.12
C ILE A 97 -23.44 -20.61 -28.24
N VAL A 98 -22.58 -20.65 -27.21
CA VAL A 98 -21.36 -21.47 -27.19
C VAL A 98 -21.71 -22.96 -27.14
N ASP A 99 -22.61 -23.35 -26.25
CA ASP A 99 -22.97 -24.75 -25.99
C ASP A 99 -23.66 -25.40 -27.22
N ASN A 100 -24.37 -24.59 -28.01
CA ASN A 100 -25.02 -25.03 -29.26
C ASN A 100 -24.20 -24.69 -30.53
N ASN A 101 -22.97 -24.18 -30.38
CA ASN A 101 -22.09 -23.78 -31.48
C ASN A 101 -22.77 -22.86 -32.53
N ILE A 102 -23.56 -21.89 -32.06
CA ILE A 102 -24.33 -21.00 -32.92
C ILE A 102 -23.41 -19.94 -33.52
N GLN A 103 -23.30 -19.93 -34.84
CA GLN A 103 -22.53 -18.93 -35.58
C GLN A 103 -23.35 -17.64 -35.70
N ILE A 104 -23.12 -16.69 -34.78
CA ILE A 104 -24.01 -15.53 -34.61
C ILE A 104 -24.11 -14.64 -35.86
N HIS A 105 -23.08 -14.61 -36.71
CA HIS A 105 -23.03 -13.77 -37.90
C HIS A 105 -24.06 -14.16 -38.97
N TYR A 106 -24.57 -15.41 -38.97
CA TYR A 106 -25.57 -15.88 -39.93
C TYR A 106 -27.02 -15.56 -39.56
N GLY A 107 -27.32 -15.11 -38.35
CA GLY A 107 -28.69 -14.85 -37.93
C GLY A 107 -28.80 -13.91 -36.75
N VAL A 108 -28.28 -14.33 -35.59
CA VAL A 108 -28.39 -13.59 -34.32
C VAL A 108 -27.91 -12.14 -34.43
N ALA A 109 -26.74 -11.92 -35.03
CA ALA A 109 -26.12 -10.60 -35.13
C ALA A 109 -26.83 -9.68 -36.17
N MET A 110 -27.75 -10.20 -36.99
CA MET A 110 -28.33 -9.44 -38.10
C MET A 110 -29.11 -8.21 -37.65
N GLY A 111 -29.77 -8.27 -36.48
CA GLY A 111 -30.56 -7.17 -35.92
C GLY A 111 -29.74 -6.07 -35.25
N TYR A 112 -28.43 -6.26 -35.13
CA TYR A 112 -27.55 -5.38 -34.35
C TYR A 112 -26.81 -4.34 -35.21
N SER A 113 -26.87 -4.45 -36.53
CA SER A 113 -26.33 -3.44 -37.45
C SER A 113 -27.06 -3.46 -38.79
N SER A 114 -27.31 -2.28 -39.35
CA SER A 114 -27.85 -2.11 -40.71
C SER A 114 -26.80 -2.33 -41.81
N SER A 115 -25.52 -2.49 -41.44
CA SER A 115 -24.44 -2.79 -42.38
C SER A 115 -24.62 -4.15 -43.06
N ARG A 116 -24.02 -4.29 -44.24
CA ARG A 116 -23.92 -5.57 -44.97
C ARG A 116 -22.74 -6.43 -44.50
N SER A 117 -21.80 -5.87 -43.74
CA SER A 117 -20.63 -6.58 -43.22
C SER A 117 -21.01 -7.47 -42.02
N PHE A 118 -20.58 -8.73 -42.04
CA PHE A 118 -20.72 -9.61 -40.88
C PHE A 118 -19.94 -9.09 -39.67
N GLN A 119 -18.75 -8.51 -39.90
CA GLN A 119 -17.95 -7.93 -38.83
C GLN A 119 -18.70 -6.80 -38.10
N ASP A 120 -19.36 -5.91 -38.85
CA ASP A 120 -20.12 -4.81 -38.25
C ASP A 120 -21.33 -5.30 -37.46
N LYS A 121 -21.96 -6.39 -37.91
CA LYS A 121 -23.07 -7.03 -37.20
C LYS A 121 -22.61 -7.67 -35.90
N VAL A 122 -21.51 -8.42 -35.93
CA VAL A 122 -20.87 -9.01 -34.74
C VAL A 122 -20.44 -7.92 -33.76
N LYS A 123 -19.85 -6.83 -34.25
CA LYS A 123 -19.51 -5.67 -33.42
C LYS A 123 -20.75 -5.05 -32.77
N GLY A 124 -21.85 -4.88 -33.52
CA GLY A 124 -23.11 -4.39 -32.96
C GLY A 124 -23.68 -5.31 -31.88
N PHE A 125 -23.56 -6.63 -32.05
CA PHE A 125 -23.94 -7.61 -31.04
C PHE A 125 -23.08 -7.46 -29.78
N ASN A 126 -21.75 -7.36 -29.94
CA ASN A 126 -20.83 -7.10 -28.85
C ASN A 126 -21.18 -5.83 -28.08
N ASP A 127 -21.41 -4.72 -28.79
CA ASP A 127 -21.67 -3.41 -28.18
C ASP A 127 -22.98 -3.36 -27.38
N ARG A 128 -24.00 -4.13 -27.80
CA ARG A 128 -25.34 -4.11 -27.20
C ARG A 128 -25.65 -5.27 -26.26
N VAL A 129 -24.90 -6.37 -26.33
CA VAL A 129 -25.13 -7.58 -25.52
C VAL A 129 -23.94 -7.85 -24.64
N VAL A 130 -22.79 -8.21 -25.23
CA VAL A 130 -21.60 -8.63 -24.47
C VAL A 130 -21.07 -7.51 -23.56
N MET A 131 -21.05 -6.27 -24.05
CA MET A 131 -20.61 -5.09 -23.31
C MET A 131 -21.44 -4.84 -22.05
N VAL A 132 -22.72 -5.21 -22.04
CA VAL A 132 -23.59 -5.05 -20.87
C VAL A 132 -23.08 -5.89 -19.72
N LEU A 133 -22.82 -7.18 -19.97
CA LEU A 133 -22.25 -8.09 -18.98
C LEU A 133 -20.85 -7.64 -18.54
N ILE A 134 -20.00 -7.20 -19.49
CA ILE A 134 -18.65 -6.73 -19.18
C ILE A 134 -18.72 -5.57 -18.17
N ARG A 135 -19.54 -4.56 -18.44
CA ARG A 135 -19.66 -3.37 -17.57
C ARG A 135 -20.16 -3.71 -16.16
N HIS A 136 -21.12 -4.64 -16.04
CA HIS A 136 -21.60 -5.08 -14.73
C HIS A 136 -20.51 -5.77 -13.92
N ILE A 137 -19.74 -6.67 -14.56
CA ILE A 137 -18.60 -7.34 -13.91
C ILE A 137 -17.50 -6.32 -13.57
N GLU A 138 -17.14 -5.39 -14.47
CA GLU A 138 -16.16 -4.34 -14.18
C GLU A 138 -16.58 -3.48 -12.98
N ARG A 139 -17.85 -3.08 -12.93
CA ARG A 139 -18.41 -2.30 -11.81
C ARG A 139 -18.34 -3.09 -10.50
N TYR A 140 -18.67 -4.38 -10.53
CA TYR A 140 -18.55 -5.26 -9.37
C TYR A 140 -17.11 -5.36 -8.88
N LEU A 141 -16.16 -5.67 -9.77
CA LEU A 141 -14.74 -5.77 -9.43
C LEU A 141 -14.17 -4.44 -8.92
N THR A 142 -14.61 -3.32 -9.50
CA THR A 142 -14.21 -1.96 -9.08
C THR A 142 -14.71 -1.65 -7.67
N LYS A 143 -15.97 -1.98 -7.34
CA LYS A 143 -16.51 -1.80 -5.97
C LYS A 143 -15.67 -2.58 -4.95
N ILE A 144 -15.36 -3.84 -5.23
CA ILE A 144 -14.47 -4.64 -4.36
C ILE A 144 -13.07 -4.00 -4.28
N GLY A 145 -12.55 -3.51 -5.40
CA GLY A 145 -11.25 -2.84 -5.42
C GLY A 145 -11.19 -1.62 -4.50
N ILE A 146 -12.25 -0.81 -4.50
CA ILE A 146 -12.41 0.34 -3.59
C ILE A 146 -12.48 -0.13 -2.14
N GLU A 147 -13.32 -1.11 -1.82
CA GLU A 147 -13.46 -1.67 -0.46
C GLU A 147 -12.14 -2.27 0.05
N MET A 148 -11.33 -2.84 -0.85
CA MET A 148 -10.02 -3.38 -0.52
C MET A 148 -8.93 -2.31 -0.43
N GLY A 149 -9.17 -1.05 -0.82
CA GLY A 149 -8.16 0.00 -0.85
C GLY A 149 -7.09 -0.21 -1.94
N ILE A 150 -7.47 -0.72 -3.11
CA ILE A 150 -6.54 -0.88 -4.25
C ILE A 150 -5.88 0.45 -4.63
N ASP A 151 -6.63 1.56 -4.56
CA ASP A 151 -6.16 2.89 -4.96
C ASP A 151 -5.60 3.73 -3.79
N GLU A 152 -5.50 3.17 -2.59
CA GLU A 152 -4.86 3.84 -1.45
C GLU A 152 -3.34 3.97 -1.71
N LYS A 153 -2.86 5.20 -1.84
CA LYS A 153 -1.42 5.50 -1.89
C LYS A 153 -0.82 5.32 -0.50
N VAL A 154 -0.26 4.13 -0.25
CA VAL A 154 0.58 3.88 0.92
C VAL A 154 1.80 4.80 0.84
N THR A 155 1.82 5.85 1.65
CA THR A 155 2.91 6.83 1.67
C THR A 155 3.79 6.55 2.87
N TYR A 156 5.04 6.13 2.61
CA TYR A 156 6.01 5.87 3.67
C TYR A 156 6.78 7.16 3.98
N SER A 157 6.66 7.66 5.21
CA SER A 157 7.51 8.72 5.71
C SER A 157 8.73 8.08 6.36
N ILE A 158 9.91 8.23 5.73
CA ILE A 158 11.19 7.71 6.22
C ILE A 158 11.97 8.88 6.84
N ALA A 159 12.19 8.83 8.15
CA ALA A 159 13.08 9.76 8.85
C ALA A 159 14.26 8.98 9.46
N ILE A 160 15.46 9.49 9.25
CA ILE A 160 16.71 8.95 9.82
C ILE A 160 17.19 9.93 10.88
N GLU A 161 17.05 9.55 12.16
CA GLU A 161 17.57 10.32 13.28
C GLU A 161 18.48 9.42 14.12
N ASN A 162 19.71 9.88 14.38
CA ASN A 162 20.67 9.19 15.26
C ASN A 162 20.91 7.71 14.94
N GLY A 163 20.90 7.33 13.65
CA GLY A 163 21.16 5.96 13.19
C GLY A 163 19.96 5.00 13.32
N GLN A 164 18.79 5.48 13.71
CA GLN A 164 17.53 4.72 13.67
C GLN A 164 16.71 5.10 12.43
N VAL A 165 16.03 4.11 11.86
CA VAL A 165 15.12 4.29 10.71
C VAL A 165 13.69 4.21 11.22
N ASN A 166 12.97 5.34 11.16
CA ASN A 166 11.55 5.38 11.49
C ASN A 166 10.72 5.17 10.22
N ILE A 167 9.83 4.18 10.22
CA ILE A 167 8.91 3.88 9.11
C ILE A 167 7.48 4.05 9.60
N ALA A 168 6.81 5.10 9.13
CA ALA A 168 5.41 5.38 9.43
C ALA A 168 4.54 5.24 8.18
N ASN A 169 3.30 4.75 8.37
CA ASN A 169 2.27 4.73 7.33
C ASN A 169 1.14 5.74 7.66
N ASP A 170 0.56 6.37 6.63
CA ASP A 170 -0.66 7.20 6.68
C ASP A 170 -0.72 8.28 7.78
N ASN A 171 -0.04 9.42 7.59
CA ASN A 171 -0.01 10.57 8.51
C ASN A 171 0.35 10.26 9.97
N SER A 172 0.84 9.06 10.26
CA SER A 172 1.29 8.66 11.59
C SER A 172 2.59 9.37 11.94
N THR A 173 2.67 9.95 13.14
CA THR A 173 3.88 10.60 13.64
C THR A 173 4.59 9.65 14.60
N ILE A 174 5.83 9.29 14.30
CA ILE A 174 6.69 8.50 15.20
C ILE A 174 7.61 9.47 15.93
N ASN A 175 7.46 9.58 17.25
CA ASN A 175 8.38 10.31 18.11
C ASN A 175 9.40 9.33 18.71
N ALA A 176 10.61 9.28 18.16
CA ALA A 176 11.70 8.50 18.73
C ALA A 176 12.46 9.35 19.77
N THR A 177 12.55 8.88 21.02
CA THR A 177 13.35 9.53 22.06
C THR A 177 14.52 8.63 22.43
N ASN A 178 15.74 9.06 22.08
CA ASN A 178 16.97 8.36 22.46
C ASN A 178 17.50 8.95 23.77
N THR A 179 17.29 8.25 24.87
CA THR A 179 17.88 8.61 26.16
C THR A 179 19.27 7.99 26.27
N VAL A 180 20.31 8.79 26.05
CA VAL A 180 21.70 8.38 26.25
C VAL A 180 22.02 8.49 27.76
N ASN A 181 21.62 7.48 28.54
CA ASN A 181 21.98 7.35 29.96
C ASN A 181 23.38 6.73 30.09
N THR A 182 24.45 7.44 29.71
CA THR A 182 25.81 6.86 29.65
C THR A 182 26.84 7.46 30.60
N ILE A 183 26.44 8.05 31.73
CA ILE A 183 27.40 8.37 32.79
C ILE A 183 27.16 7.50 34.02
N ASP A 184 28.21 6.73 34.35
CA ASP A 184 28.35 6.02 35.60
C ASP A 184 28.58 7.05 36.73
N VAL A 185 27.52 7.35 37.48
CA VAL A 185 27.49 8.39 38.51
C VAL A 185 28.45 8.07 39.66
N GLU A 186 28.69 6.79 39.96
CA GLU A 186 29.63 6.39 41.01
C GLU A 186 31.06 6.70 40.59
N LYS A 187 31.44 6.37 39.35
CA LYS A 187 32.76 6.74 38.80
C LYS A 187 32.94 8.25 38.69
N LEU A 188 31.90 9.00 38.32
CA LEU A 188 31.94 10.46 38.29
C LEU A 188 32.28 11.03 39.67
N ASN A 189 31.59 10.56 40.71
CA ASN A 189 31.83 11.03 42.07
C ASN A 189 33.26 10.67 42.53
N GLY A 190 33.76 9.47 42.20
CA GLY A 190 35.14 9.08 42.51
C GLY A 190 36.16 10.03 41.89
N LEU A 191 36.04 10.33 40.59
CA LEU A 191 36.94 11.25 39.88
C LEU A 191 36.89 12.68 40.44
N ILE A 192 35.72 13.14 40.90
CA ILE A 192 35.57 14.46 41.53
C ILE A 192 36.30 14.49 42.88
N GLU A 193 36.17 13.45 43.70
CA GLU A 193 36.86 13.39 44.99
C GLU A 193 38.39 13.28 44.80
N ASP A 194 38.86 12.50 43.82
CA ASP A 194 40.27 12.42 43.46
C ASP A 194 40.85 13.80 43.10
N ILE A 195 40.10 14.63 42.38
CA ILE A 195 40.54 16.01 42.05
C ILE A 195 40.62 16.86 43.31
N LYS A 196 39.64 16.78 44.22
CA LYS A 196 39.63 17.55 45.48
C LYS A 196 40.80 17.15 46.38
N GLU A 197 41.15 15.86 46.45
CA GLU A 197 42.29 15.40 47.24
C GLU A 197 43.63 15.93 46.72
N ASN A 198 43.76 16.03 45.39
CA ASN A 198 44.95 16.55 44.71
C ASN A 198 45.00 18.09 44.63
N ALA A 199 43.95 18.79 45.05
CA ALA A 199 43.86 20.25 45.06
C ALA A 199 44.38 20.90 46.36
N LYS A 200 44.98 20.13 47.27
CA LYS A 200 45.51 20.66 48.54
C LYS A 200 46.66 21.65 48.29
N GLY A 201 46.51 22.87 48.80
CA GLY A 201 47.51 23.94 48.68
C GLY A 201 47.27 24.98 47.58
N LEU A 202 46.06 25.00 46.99
CA LEU A 202 45.61 26.05 46.08
C LEU A 202 45.36 27.40 46.81
N SER A 203 45.30 28.48 46.03
CA SER A 203 44.84 29.77 46.53
C SER A 203 43.34 29.73 46.81
N ILE A 204 42.84 30.63 47.66
CA ILE A 204 41.40 30.73 47.98
C ILE A 204 40.56 30.97 46.72
N GLU A 205 41.05 31.78 45.78
CA GLU A 205 40.38 32.08 44.50
C GLU A 205 40.33 30.84 43.57
N ASP A 206 41.41 30.05 43.54
CA ASP A 206 41.47 28.81 42.75
C ASP A 206 40.60 27.70 43.36
N GLU A 207 40.51 27.64 44.69
CA GLU A 207 39.67 26.67 45.41
C GLU A 207 38.17 26.94 45.17
N GLU A 208 37.75 28.20 45.19
CA GLU A 208 36.35 28.58 44.86
C GLU A 208 36.01 28.23 43.40
N THR A 209 36.94 28.53 42.48
CA THR A 209 36.80 28.21 41.05
C THR A 209 36.72 26.69 40.82
N LEU A 210 37.51 25.92 41.57
CA LEU A 210 37.52 24.45 41.53
C LEU A 210 36.18 23.87 41.95
N VAL A 211 35.70 24.24 43.14
CA VAL A 211 34.45 23.71 43.72
C VAL A 211 33.27 24.04 42.80
N SER A 212 33.16 25.29 42.35
CA SER A 212 32.11 25.73 41.44
C SER A 212 32.12 24.95 40.12
N SER A 213 33.30 24.74 39.53
CA SER A 213 33.42 24.00 38.26
C SER A 213 33.07 22.52 38.42
N LEU A 214 33.47 21.88 39.52
CA LEU A 214 33.16 20.47 39.80
C LEU A 214 31.67 20.26 40.08
N GLU A 215 31.00 21.19 40.78
CA GLU A 215 29.56 21.14 41.00
C GLU A 215 28.76 21.26 39.70
N VAL A 216 29.14 22.20 38.82
CA VAL A 216 28.51 22.35 37.50
C VAL A 216 28.66 21.06 36.69
N ILE A 217 29.84 20.44 36.66
CA ILE A 217 30.06 19.18 35.96
C ILE A 217 29.19 18.07 36.57
N LYS A 218 29.10 17.99 37.89
CA LYS A 218 28.32 16.96 38.60
C LYS A 218 26.82 17.06 38.31
N GLU A 219 26.25 18.26 38.41
CA GLU A 219 24.82 18.48 38.19
C GLU A 219 24.44 18.32 36.72
N GLU A 220 25.23 18.88 35.80
CA GLU A 220 24.95 18.74 34.36
C GLU A 220 25.14 17.30 33.89
N SER A 221 26.10 16.55 34.43
CA SER A 221 26.31 15.13 34.08
C SER A 221 25.20 14.19 34.57
N LYS A 222 24.39 14.62 35.55
CA LYS A 222 23.19 13.88 36.02
C LYS A 222 21.91 14.28 35.30
N SER A 223 21.93 15.40 34.57
CA SER A 223 20.76 15.91 33.86
C SER A 223 20.38 14.98 32.70
N ALA A 224 19.07 14.77 32.50
CA ALA A 224 18.56 14.07 31.32
C ALA A 224 18.88 14.83 30.00
N ASN A 225 19.15 16.13 30.08
CA ASN A 225 19.56 16.98 28.96
C ASN A 225 20.75 17.86 29.40
N PRO A 226 21.99 17.34 29.37
CA PRO A 226 23.18 18.08 29.78
C PRO A 226 23.40 19.30 28.86
N ARG A 227 23.55 20.47 29.47
CA ARG A 227 23.84 21.71 28.74
C ARG A 227 25.34 21.79 28.48
N LYS A 228 25.74 21.28 27.31
CA LYS A 228 27.12 21.23 26.81
C LYS A 228 27.93 22.52 27.01
N GLY A 229 27.27 23.68 26.88
CA GLY A 229 27.89 24.98 27.11
C GLY A 229 28.39 25.20 28.54
N PHE A 230 27.63 24.77 29.55
CA PHE A 230 28.02 24.90 30.95
C PHE A 230 29.15 23.95 31.31
N ILE A 231 29.12 22.71 30.82
CA ILE A 231 30.20 21.74 31.02
C ILE A 231 31.51 22.26 30.40
N LYS A 232 31.48 22.83 29.19
CA LYS A 232 32.66 23.42 28.55
C LYS A 232 33.24 24.60 29.34
N THR A 233 32.39 25.44 29.92
CA THR A 233 32.83 26.56 30.77
C THR A 233 33.47 26.06 32.05
N ALA A 234 32.89 25.06 32.71
CA ALA A 234 33.46 24.44 33.91
C ALA A 234 34.82 23.76 33.61
N ILE A 235 34.95 23.04 32.49
CA ILE A 235 36.24 22.46 32.07
C ILE A 235 37.32 23.54 31.90
N LYS A 236 36.97 24.69 31.30
CA LYS A 236 37.91 25.81 31.17
C LYS A 236 38.35 26.35 32.54
N GLY A 237 37.42 26.46 33.49
CA GLY A 237 37.73 26.86 34.87
C GLY A 237 38.70 25.90 35.57
N LEU A 238 38.54 24.60 35.36
CA LEU A 238 39.50 23.60 35.87
C LEU A 238 40.88 23.72 35.22
N GLN A 239 40.93 24.01 33.91
CA GLN A 239 42.18 24.15 33.17
C GLN A 239 42.96 25.44 33.49
N THR A 240 42.31 26.47 34.03
CA THR A 240 42.98 27.72 34.42
C THR A 240 43.74 27.61 35.74
N ILE A 241 43.42 26.61 36.57
CA ILE A 241 44.05 26.39 37.87
C ILE A 241 45.44 25.78 37.67
N LYS A 242 46.47 26.45 38.21
CA LYS A 242 47.87 25.96 38.18
C LYS A 242 48.14 25.06 39.39
N GLY A 243 47.68 23.81 39.30
CA GLY A 243 47.89 22.79 40.35
C GLY A 243 49.18 21.98 40.18
N THR A 244 49.30 20.93 41.00
CA THR A 244 50.37 19.92 40.90
C THR A 244 50.22 19.08 39.63
N VAL A 245 51.23 18.25 39.33
CA VAL A 245 51.19 17.32 38.19
C VAL A 245 50.06 16.30 38.38
N GLU A 246 49.83 15.86 39.60
CA GLU A 246 48.77 14.94 40.00
C GLU A 246 47.38 15.55 39.80
N PHE A 247 47.21 16.83 40.14
CA PHE A 247 45.97 17.58 39.87
C PHE A 247 45.66 17.67 38.37
N ALA A 248 46.68 17.98 37.56
CA ALA A 248 46.52 18.06 36.11
C ALA A 248 46.12 16.70 35.50
N ALA A 249 46.70 15.60 35.99
CA ALA A 249 46.36 14.25 35.56
C ALA A 249 44.93 13.83 35.96
N ALA A 250 44.50 14.13 37.19
CA ALA A 250 43.14 13.87 37.66
C ALA A 250 42.11 14.66 36.85
N THR A 251 42.40 15.94 36.58
CA THR A 251 41.55 16.81 35.74
C THR A 251 41.42 16.27 34.31
N ALA A 252 42.52 15.82 33.69
CA ALA A 252 42.49 15.23 32.36
C ALA A 252 41.64 13.96 32.32
N THR A 253 41.72 13.12 33.35
CA THR A 253 40.93 11.88 33.47
C THR A 253 39.44 12.17 33.56
N LEU A 254 39.04 13.16 34.37
CA LEU A 254 37.64 13.62 34.45
C LEU A 254 37.14 14.14 33.10
N ILE A 255 37.93 14.98 32.42
CA ILE A 255 37.57 15.54 31.11
C ILE A 255 37.33 14.43 30.08
N GLN A 256 38.21 13.41 30.05
CA GLN A 256 38.05 12.27 29.16
C GLN A 256 36.80 11.46 29.49
N PHE A 257 36.48 11.30 30.77
CA PHE A 257 35.30 10.56 31.22
C PHE A 257 33.99 11.23 30.83
N ILE A 258 33.91 12.56 30.88
CA ILE A 258 32.70 13.33 30.51
C ILE A 258 32.63 13.68 29.02
N GLN A 259 33.62 13.28 28.22
CA GLN A 259 33.65 13.52 26.77
C GLN A 259 32.41 12.99 26.01
N PRO A 260 31.79 11.84 26.37
CA PRO A 260 30.62 11.33 25.66
C PRO A 260 29.35 12.19 25.79
N ILE A 261 29.27 13.10 26.77
CA ILE A 261 28.12 14.00 26.97
C ILE A 261 28.35 15.43 26.46
N LEU A 262 29.55 15.72 25.94
CA LEU A 262 29.91 17.00 25.31
C LEU A 262 29.43 17.10 23.86
#